data_AF-A0A6P4CSC2-F1
#
_entry.id   AF-A0A6P4CSC2-F1
#
_cell.length_a   1.000
_cell.length_b   1.000
_cell.length_c   1.000
_cell.angle_alpha   90.00
_cell.angle_beta   90.00
_cell.angle_gamma   90.00
#
_symmetry.space_group_name_H-M   'P 1'
#
loop_
_entity.id
_entity.type
_entity.pdbx_description
1 polymer ?
#
loop_
_entity_poly.entity_id
_entity_poly.type
_entity_poly.pdbx_seq_one_letter_code
_entity_poly.pdbx_strand_id
1 'polypeptide(L)'
;MARAQTHLLLLITTTIFSFAPCCVAGDPLLLRNSHRSSHTAMVLPLYLSPPNSSTSALDPRRQLQGSESQRHPNARMRLHDDLLLNGYYPPQMFALIVDTGSTVTYVPCSTCEQCGSHQDPKFQPDSSSTYQAVKCTLDCNCDTDKNQCVYERQYAEMSSSSGVLGEDVISFGNQSELSPQRAVFGCETVETGDLYSQHADGIMGLGRGDLSIMDQLVDKNVISDSFSLCYGGMDVGGGAMVLGGISPPSGMVFANSDPVRSPYYNIDLKEIHVAGKKLPLDPQVFDKKHGTVLDSGTTYAYLPEAAFHAFKDAIERELNSFKQISGPDPNYNDICFSGAGSDVSQLSKSFPVVDMVFGNGMKYSLSPENYMFRHSKVRGAYCLGVFQNGKDPTTLLGGIVVRNTLVTYDREHTKIGFWKTNCAELWERLQVSNASPLMPPNSGVTNSSQTFEPSVAPSASQHNAPPGEIQIAQITLAISFNISYVDMKPRIPELTGLIAHGLDVNTSQVHLLNLTSFGSDSISRWAITPSAHASYISNTTAKNIIGRLAEHHVQLPGTFGSYKLIDWNVEPSSKRNWWQQYYWVVGLAVLIALLIGLSAFGIFVIWKRRQESAHTYKPVNAAVPEQELQPL
;
A
#
# COMPACT_ATOMS: atom_id res chain seq x y z
N MET A 1 -41.07 -18.13 -73.25
CA MET A 1 -40.46 -18.37 -74.57
C MET A 1 -39.78 -17.08 -75.02
N ALA A 2 -38.60 -17.16 -75.67
CA ALA A 2 -37.76 -16.06 -76.20
C ALA A 2 -37.23 -15.04 -75.14
N ARG A 3 -35.95 -14.58 -75.09
CA ARG A 3 -34.95 -14.10 -76.09
C ARG A 3 -35.38 -12.79 -76.79
N ALA A 4 -34.52 -11.79 -77.06
CA ALA A 4 -33.10 -11.56 -76.70
C ALA A 4 -32.66 -10.09 -76.98
N GLN A 5 -31.47 -9.73 -76.49
CA GLN A 5 -30.41 -8.83 -77.03
C GLN A 5 -30.76 -7.52 -77.79
N THR A 6 -30.30 -6.33 -77.35
CA THR A 6 -28.94 -5.70 -77.46
C THR A 6 -28.56 -5.16 -78.87
N HIS A 7 -28.34 -3.83 -78.99
CA HIS A 7 -27.11 -3.15 -79.49
C HIS A 7 -27.32 -1.79 -80.19
N LEU A 8 -26.60 -0.75 -79.73
CA LEU A 8 -25.91 0.34 -80.47
C LEU A 8 -25.19 1.25 -79.44
N LEU A 9 -24.01 1.84 -79.62
CA LEU A 9 -23.02 1.90 -80.73
C LEU A 9 -21.58 2.07 -80.14
N LEU A 10 -20.53 1.73 -80.90
CA LEU A 10 -19.10 1.91 -80.57
C LEU A 10 -18.60 3.36 -80.81
N LEU A 11 -17.54 3.83 -80.10
CA LEU A 11 -16.14 3.91 -80.60
C LEU A 11 -15.14 4.58 -79.60
N ILE A 12 -13.83 4.41 -79.87
CA ILE A 12 -12.67 4.69 -78.99
C ILE A 12 -11.63 5.58 -79.71
N THR A 13 -10.90 6.45 -78.98
CA THR A 13 -9.46 6.88 -79.12
C THR A 13 -9.19 8.12 -78.21
N THR A 14 -8.40 8.09 -77.12
CA THR A 14 -6.92 8.22 -76.97
C THR A 14 -6.33 9.49 -77.65
N THR A 15 -5.59 10.41 -77.00
CA THR A 15 -4.35 10.25 -76.19
C THR A 15 -3.96 11.48 -75.31
N ILE A 16 -3.45 11.23 -74.09
CA ILE A 16 -2.16 11.66 -73.47
C ILE A 16 -1.68 13.14 -73.55
N PHE A 17 -1.44 13.77 -72.38
CA PHE A 17 -0.15 14.42 -72.04
C PHE A 17 0.03 14.63 -70.52
N SER A 18 1.16 14.08 -70.05
CA SER A 18 2.01 14.29 -68.88
C SER A 18 1.90 15.59 -68.05
N PHE A 19 2.11 15.49 -66.72
CA PHE A 19 2.99 16.40 -65.95
C PHE A 19 3.37 15.85 -64.56
N ALA A 20 4.65 16.05 -64.19
CA ALA A 20 5.23 16.01 -62.85
C ALA A 20 6.53 16.87 -62.89
N PRO A 21 7.24 17.09 -61.77
CA PRO A 21 6.82 17.86 -60.59
C PRO A 21 7.76 19.07 -60.35
N CYS A 22 7.37 20.08 -59.54
CA CYS A 22 8.34 20.95 -58.86
C CYS A 22 7.75 21.69 -57.64
N CYS A 23 8.62 22.04 -56.69
CA CYS A 23 8.31 22.48 -55.33
C CYS A 23 8.20 24.00 -55.13
N VAL A 24 7.47 24.42 -54.09
CA VAL A 24 7.80 25.57 -53.21
C VAL A 24 7.49 25.14 -51.77
N ALA A 25 8.23 25.66 -50.78
CA ALA A 25 8.27 25.13 -49.40
C ALA A 25 7.93 26.17 -48.30
N GLY A 26 7.58 25.67 -47.10
CA GLY A 26 7.38 26.43 -45.85
C GLY A 26 5.99 27.06 -45.68
N ASP A 27 5.37 27.13 -44.49
CA ASP A 27 5.75 26.66 -43.15
C ASP A 27 4.48 26.62 -42.24
N PRO A 28 4.51 26.26 -40.93
CA PRO A 28 4.30 24.88 -40.48
C PRO A 28 3.00 24.59 -39.71
N LEU A 29 2.80 23.28 -39.50
CA LEU A 29 1.87 22.60 -38.58
C LEU A 29 1.38 23.40 -37.35
N LEU A 30 0.07 23.72 -37.33
CA LEU A 30 -0.66 23.82 -36.06
C LEU A 30 -1.01 22.40 -35.59
N LEU A 31 -0.09 21.79 -34.84
CA LEU A 31 -0.37 20.65 -33.99
C LEU A 31 -1.50 21.03 -33.03
N ARG A 32 -2.71 20.54 -33.30
CA ARG A 32 -3.83 20.59 -32.36
C ARG A 32 -3.50 19.67 -31.20
N ASN A 33 -2.78 20.21 -30.21
CA ASN A 33 -2.47 19.53 -28.96
C ASN A 33 -3.79 19.02 -28.36
N SER A 34 -4.02 17.72 -28.49
CA SER A 34 -4.98 17.03 -27.64
C SER A 34 -4.45 17.14 -26.22
N HIS A 35 -5.06 18.03 -25.42
CA HIS A 35 -4.92 17.96 -23.98
C HIS A 35 -5.42 16.57 -23.55
N ARG A 36 -4.49 15.62 -23.40
CA ARG A 36 -4.69 14.49 -22.50
C ARG A 36 -4.90 15.11 -21.13
N SER A 37 -6.15 15.18 -20.68
CA SER A 37 -6.43 15.24 -19.26
C SER A 37 -5.69 14.07 -18.63
N SER A 38 -4.77 14.39 -17.73
CA SER A 38 -4.10 13.37 -16.92
C SER A 38 -5.12 12.86 -15.91
N HIS A 39 -6.00 11.94 -16.34
CA HIS A 39 -6.90 11.23 -15.45
C HIS A 39 -6.05 10.38 -14.50
N THR A 40 -5.84 10.89 -13.29
CA THR A 40 -5.03 10.23 -12.26
C THR A 40 -5.64 8.86 -11.97
N ALA A 41 -4.83 7.80 -12.08
CA ALA A 41 -5.28 6.47 -11.71
C ALA A 41 -5.58 6.44 -10.20
N MET A 42 -6.80 6.03 -9.84
CA MET A 42 -7.18 5.87 -8.45
C MET A 42 -6.58 4.58 -7.91
N VAL A 43 -5.56 4.69 -7.08
CA VAL A 43 -5.12 3.56 -6.27
C VAL A 43 -6.15 3.41 -5.12
N LEU A 44 -6.47 2.18 -4.69
CA LEU A 44 -7.24 1.86 -3.48
C LEU A 44 -6.58 0.70 -2.70
N PRO A 45 -6.54 0.72 -1.35
CA PRO A 45 -5.91 -0.32 -0.56
C PRO A 45 -6.87 -1.50 -0.31
N LEU A 46 -6.45 -2.71 -0.68
CA LEU A 46 -7.18 -3.93 -0.31
C LEU A 46 -6.65 -4.40 1.04
N TYR A 47 -7.49 -4.46 2.07
CA TYR A 47 -7.12 -4.96 3.41
C TYR A 47 -8.38 -5.54 4.09
N LEU A 48 -8.22 -6.40 5.09
CA LEU A 48 -9.33 -7.01 5.82
C LEU A 48 -9.88 -6.05 6.89
N SER A 49 -11.21 -5.96 7.03
CA SER A 49 -11.84 -5.16 8.08
C SER A 49 -11.70 -5.86 9.43
N PRO A 50 -11.20 -5.19 10.49
CA PRO A 50 -11.30 -5.73 11.84
C PRO A 50 -12.78 -5.75 12.26
N PRO A 51 -13.29 -6.87 12.82
CA PRO A 51 -14.68 -6.97 13.24
C PRO A 51 -14.89 -6.18 14.55
N ASN A 52 -15.14 -4.87 14.44
CA ASN A 52 -15.79 -4.00 15.45
C ASN A 52 -15.89 -2.50 15.06
N SER A 53 -15.70 -2.10 13.79
CA SER A 53 -15.69 -0.67 13.40
C SER A 53 -17.07 0.03 13.39
N SER A 54 -18.15 -0.64 13.79
CA SER A 54 -19.55 -0.23 13.56
C SER A 54 -20.38 -0.02 14.84
N THR A 55 -19.80 0.58 15.89
CA THR A 55 -20.60 1.13 17.03
C THR A 55 -20.09 2.51 17.49
N SER A 56 -20.62 3.58 16.87
CA SER A 56 -20.80 4.89 17.53
C SER A 56 -21.45 5.93 16.62
N ALA A 57 -22.78 5.99 16.65
CA ALA A 57 -23.53 7.20 16.34
C ALA A 57 -24.74 7.27 17.27
N LEU A 58 -24.68 8.18 18.27
CA LEU A 58 -25.79 8.84 18.98
C LEU A 58 -25.30 9.44 20.31
N ASP A 59 -24.92 10.72 20.32
CA ASP A 59 -25.20 11.63 21.44
C ASP A 59 -25.14 13.11 20.99
N PRO A 60 -26.28 13.84 20.99
CA PRO A 60 -26.30 15.25 20.58
C PRO A 60 -26.22 16.20 21.79
N ARG A 61 -25.02 16.66 22.19
CA ARG A 61 -24.74 17.99 22.81
C ARG A 61 -23.25 18.21 23.21
N ARG A 62 -22.42 18.73 22.28
CA ARG A 62 -21.49 19.87 22.53
C ARG A 62 -20.66 20.29 21.30
N GLN A 63 -20.94 21.48 20.79
CA GLN A 63 -20.01 22.38 20.09
C GLN A 63 -18.89 22.84 21.05
N LEU A 64 -17.65 23.22 20.69
CA LEU A 64 -16.77 23.06 19.50
C LEU A 64 -15.33 22.68 20.05
N GLN A 65 -14.20 22.59 19.35
CA GLN A 65 -13.78 22.89 17.97
C GLN A 65 -12.45 22.15 17.64
N GLY A 66 -12.15 21.91 16.34
CA GLY A 66 -10.77 21.69 15.86
C GLY A 66 -10.43 20.27 15.33
N SER A 67 -10.36 20.14 14.00
CA SER A 67 -9.56 19.18 13.19
C SER A 67 -9.41 17.74 13.73
N GLU A 68 -10.36 16.84 13.47
CA GLU A 68 -10.43 15.98 12.26
C GLU A 68 -9.50 14.75 12.25
N SER A 69 -10.16 13.59 12.37
CA SER A 69 -9.95 12.33 11.64
C SER A 69 -8.53 11.75 11.48
N GLN A 70 -8.26 10.68 12.24
CA GLN A 70 -7.51 9.52 11.73
C GLN A 70 -8.38 8.26 11.85
N ARG A 71 -9.12 7.97 10.77
CA ARG A 71 -9.79 6.68 10.55
C ARG A 71 -9.01 5.94 9.46
N HIS A 72 -8.62 4.69 9.71
CA HIS A 72 -8.05 3.80 8.69
C HIS A 72 -9.06 2.69 8.32
N PRO A 73 -9.83 2.84 7.23
CA PRO A 73 -10.62 1.77 6.64
C PRO A 73 -10.05 1.33 5.28
N ASN A 74 -10.39 0.09 4.93
CA ASN A 74 -9.99 -0.60 3.70
C ASN A 74 -10.82 -0.15 2.49
N ALA A 75 -10.53 -0.68 1.30
CA ALA A 75 -11.42 -0.58 0.15
C ALA A 75 -12.85 -1.02 0.52
N ARG A 76 -13.75 -0.04 0.54
CA ARG A 76 -15.19 -0.18 0.72
C ARG A 76 -15.86 0.76 -0.26
N MET A 77 -16.94 0.32 -0.88
CA MET A 77 -17.77 1.21 -1.69
C MET A 77 -18.72 1.96 -0.75
N ARG A 78 -18.79 3.28 -0.88
CA ARG A 78 -19.78 4.12 -0.19
C ARG A 78 -20.94 4.35 -1.15
N LEU A 79 -22.16 4.04 -0.73
CA LEU A 79 -23.35 4.64 -1.33
C LEU A 79 -23.62 5.97 -0.62
N HIS A 80 -23.64 7.04 -1.39
CA HIS A 80 -23.73 8.43 -0.95
C HIS A 80 -25.17 8.93 -1.07
N ASP A 81 -25.53 9.83 -0.15
CA ASP A 81 -26.78 10.60 -0.18
C ASP A 81 -26.44 12.10 -0.32
N ASP A 82 -27.23 12.87 -1.09
CA ASP A 82 -26.90 14.25 -1.51
C ASP A 82 -27.77 15.37 -0.94
N LEU A 83 -28.29 15.23 0.30
CA LEU A 83 -29.09 16.26 0.99
C LEU A 83 -28.33 17.57 1.30
N LEU A 84 -28.10 18.37 0.26
CA LEU A 84 -27.78 19.78 0.34
C LEU A 84 -28.99 20.52 0.95
N LEU A 85 -28.75 21.10 2.14
CA LEU A 85 -29.67 21.94 2.91
C LEU A 85 -30.81 21.19 3.63
N ASN A 86 -30.42 20.52 4.74
CA ASN A 86 -31.24 20.07 5.89
C ASN A 86 -31.70 18.60 5.93
N GLY A 87 -30.76 17.66 6.11
CA GLY A 87 -31.06 16.31 6.61
C GLY A 87 -29.81 15.44 6.70
N TYR A 88 -29.41 15.01 7.90
CA TYR A 88 -28.22 14.18 8.09
C TYR A 88 -28.55 12.68 7.97
N TYR A 89 -28.30 12.09 6.81
CA TYR A 89 -28.06 10.64 6.68
C TYR A 89 -26.59 10.40 6.31
N PRO A 90 -25.84 9.56 7.05
CA PRO A 90 -24.47 9.22 6.70
C PRO A 90 -24.44 8.25 5.51
N PRO A 91 -23.41 8.32 4.63
CA PRO A 91 -23.22 7.35 3.55
C PRO A 91 -23.24 5.89 4.05
N GLN A 92 -23.91 5.02 3.29
CA GLN A 92 -24.01 3.59 3.58
C GLN A 92 -22.75 2.88 3.04
N MET A 93 -22.19 1.96 3.82
CA MET A 93 -20.82 1.44 3.63
C MET A 93 -20.84 -0.07 3.37
N PHE A 94 -20.20 -0.52 2.30
CA PHE A 94 -20.16 -1.94 1.92
C PHE A 94 -18.74 -2.43 1.64
N ALA A 95 -18.41 -3.62 2.16
CA ALA A 95 -17.24 -4.40 1.80
C ALA A 95 -17.62 -5.42 0.73
N LEU A 96 -17.13 -5.20 -0.50
CA LEU A 96 -17.50 -5.98 -1.67
C LEU A 96 -16.37 -6.91 -2.10
N ILE A 97 -16.72 -8.07 -2.64
CA ILE A 97 -15.79 -8.94 -3.38
C ILE A 97 -15.44 -8.25 -4.68
N VAL A 98 -14.14 -8.06 -4.94
CA VAL A 98 -13.65 -7.52 -6.22
C VAL A 98 -13.58 -8.66 -7.23
N ASP A 99 -14.44 -8.64 -8.25
CA ASP A 99 -14.71 -9.80 -9.09
C ASP A 99 -14.60 -9.46 -10.59
N THR A 100 -13.53 -9.92 -11.24
CA THR A 100 -13.33 -9.79 -12.69
C THR A 100 -14.09 -10.85 -13.50
N GLY A 101 -14.70 -11.84 -12.84
CA GLY A 101 -15.57 -12.86 -13.40
C GLY A 101 -17.05 -12.47 -13.47
N SER A 102 -17.48 -11.34 -12.89
CA SER A 102 -18.87 -10.86 -12.99
C SER A 102 -19.02 -9.45 -13.57
N THR A 103 -20.19 -9.21 -14.17
CA THR A 103 -20.54 -8.00 -14.94
C THR A 103 -21.55 -7.11 -14.25
N VAL A 104 -21.81 -7.31 -12.95
CA VAL A 104 -22.79 -6.56 -12.16
C VAL A 104 -22.19 -6.25 -10.81
N THR A 105 -22.28 -5.00 -10.38
CA THR A 105 -22.06 -4.62 -8.97
C THR A 105 -23.39 -4.68 -8.23
N TYR A 106 -23.47 -5.29 -7.04
CA TYR A 106 -24.71 -5.40 -6.26
C TYR A 106 -24.48 -5.54 -4.76
N VAL A 107 -25.54 -5.25 -3.99
CA VAL A 107 -25.63 -5.39 -2.53
C VAL A 107 -27.06 -5.79 -2.11
N PRO A 108 -27.24 -6.53 -1.00
CA PRO A 108 -28.54 -6.87 -0.43
C PRO A 108 -29.25 -5.63 0.07
N CYS A 109 -30.48 -5.47 -0.39
CA CYS A 109 -31.38 -4.41 0.04
C CYS A 109 -32.13 -4.81 1.33
N SER A 110 -32.62 -3.80 2.04
CA SER A 110 -33.37 -3.93 3.30
C SER A 110 -34.64 -4.78 3.17
N THR A 111 -35.21 -4.81 1.97
CA THR A 111 -36.36 -5.64 1.56
C THR A 111 -36.00 -7.10 1.31
N CYS A 112 -34.71 -7.49 1.33
CA CYS A 112 -34.29 -8.85 1.07
C CYS A 112 -34.48 -9.78 2.29
N GLU A 113 -35.59 -10.51 2.28
CA GLU A 113 -35.86 -11.59 3.25
C GLU A 113 -35.08 -12.87 2.95
N GLN A 114 -34.60 -13.07 1.70
CA GLN A 114 -33.89 -14.28 1.25
C GLN A 114 -32.37 -14.03 1.01
N CYS A 115 -31.79 -13.08 1.73
CA CYS A 115 -30.35 -12.78 1.73
C CYS A 115 -29.74 -13.07 3.09
N GLY A 116 -28.45 -13.38 3.11
CA GLY A 116 -27.65 -13.69 4.27
C GLY A 116 -27.52 -12.55 5.29
N SER A 117 -26.62 -12.78 6.23
CA SER A 117 -26.19 -11.80 7.23
C SER A 117 -24.69 -11.58 7.08
N HIS A 118 -24.33 -10.47 6.46
CA HIS A 118 -22.95 -10.13 6.07
C HIS A 118 -22.29 -9.22 7.13
N GLN A 119 -21.21 -8.53 6.76
CA GLN A 119 -20.36 -7.74 7.65
C GLN A 119 -20.98 -6.40 8.06
N ASP A 120 -21.57 -5.67 7.11
CA ASP A 120 -22.20 -4.38 7.28
C ASP A 120 -23.73 -4.47 6.96
N PRO A 121 -24.57 -3.51 7.41
CA PRO A 121 -26.02 -3.61 7.22
C PRO A 121 -26.47 -3.55 5.75
N LYS A 122 -27.52 -4.33 5.42
CA LYS A 122 -28.22 -4.29 4.12
C LYS A 122 -28.59 -2.84 3.73
N PHE A 123 -28.40 -2.51 2.45
CA PHE A 123 -28.68 -1.18 1.91
C PHE A 123 -30.13 -0.76 2.15
N GLN A 124 -30.34 0.48 2.56
CA GLN A 124 -31.64 1.07 2.87
C GLN A 124 -32.00 2.07 1.76
N PRO A 125 -32.79 1.69 0.72
CA PRO A 125 -33.12 2.59 -0.38
C PRO A 125 -33.90 3.81 0.09
N ASP A 126 -34.87 3.63 0.99
CA ASP A 126 -35.71 4.70 1.56
C ASP A 126 -34.93 5.71 2.44
N SER A 127 -33.67 5.40 2.79
CA SER A 127 -32.77 6.29 3.55
C SER A 127 -31.73 6.99 2.65
N SER A 128 -31.86 6.90 1.33
CA SER A 128 -31.06 7.62 0.36
C SER A 128 -31.99 8.51 -0.49
N SER A 129 -31.79 9.83 -0.45
CA SER A 129 -32.57 10.77 -1.26
C SER A 129 -32.15 10.77 -2.73
N THR A 130 -30.94 10.29 -3.03
CA THR A 130 -30.40 10.12 -4.38
C THR A 130 -30.78 8.82 -5.06
N TYR A 131 -31.23 7.82 -4.30
CA TYR A 131 -31.64 6.51 -4.82
C TYR A 131 -32.86 6.62 -5.73
N GLN A 132 -32.77 5.97 -6.90
CA GLN A 132 -33.88 5.83 -7.84
C GLN A 132 -33.91 4.40 -8.39
N ALA A 133 -35.03 3.70 -8.21
CA ALA A 133 -35.24 2.40 -8.86
C ALA A 133 -35.24 2.57 -10.39
N VAL A 134 -34.47 1.75 -11.10
CA VAL A 134 -34.38 1.80 -12.57
C VAL A 134 -35.69 1.27 -13.15
N LYS A 135 -36.45 2.16 -13.80
CA LYS A 135 -37.75 1.81 -14.38
C LYS A 135 -37.58 0.87 -15.57
N CYS A 136 -38.52 -0.06 -15.72
CA CYS A 136 -38.58 -0.95 -16.88
C CYS A 136 -38.58 -0.16 -18.20
N THR A 137 -37.65 -0.48 -19.09
CA THR A 137 -37.59 0.01 -20.48
C THR A 137 -37.43 -1.18 -21.44
N LEU A 138 -37.37 -0.92 -22.74
CA LEU A 138 -37.08 -1.96 -23.73
C LEU A 138 -35.62 -2.45 -23.69
N ASP A 139 -34.75 -1.70 -23.02
CA ASP A 139 -33.30 -1.90 -22.98
C ASP A 139 -32.85 -2.74 -21.77
N CYS A 140 -33.79 -3.25 -20.98
CA CYS A 140 -33.51 -4.11 -19.82
C CYS A 140 -34.50 -5.28 -19.70
N ASN A 141 -34.09 -6.32 -18.96
CA ASN A 141 -35.05 -7.31 -18.46
C ASN A 141 -35.87 -6.67 -17.35
N CYS A 142 -37.19 -6.88 -17.34
CA CYS A 142 -38.08 -6.31 -16.32
C CYS A 142 -38.68 -7.37 -15.39
N ASP A 143 -39.14 -6.91 -14.24
CA ASP A 143 -39.98 -7.67 -13.31
C ASP A 143 -41.32 -8.09 -13.95
N THR A 144 -42.02 -9.00 -13.27
CA THR A 144 -43.32 -9.55 -13.73
C THR A 144 -44.35 -8.46 -14.04
N ASP A 145 -44.38 -7.39 -13.25
CA ASP A 145 -45.33 -6.29 -13.39
C ASP A 145 -44.83 -5.19 -14.36
N LYS A 146 -43.62 -5.33 -14.92
CA LYS A 146 -42.97 -4.40 -15.85
C LYS A 146 -42.84 -2.97 -15.33
N ASN A 147 -42.56 -2.83 -14.04
CA ASN A 147 -42.31 -1.57 -13.37
C ASN A 147 -40.81 -1.25 -13.29
N GLN A 148 -39.96 -2.25 -13.08
CA GLN A 148 -38.54 -2.09 -12.75
C GLN A 148 -37.67 -3.03 -13.58
N CYS A 149 -36.45 -2.60 -13.88
CA CYS A 149 -35.43 -3.47 -14.45
C CYS A 149 -34.92 -4.46 -13.38
N VAL A 150 -34.63 -5.69 -13.76
CA VAL A 150 -34.12 -6.76 -12.89
C VAL A 150 -32.80 -7.31 -13.40
N TYR A 151 -32.03 -7.89 -12.50
CA TYR A 151 -30.85 -8.68 -12.82
C TYR A 151 -30.91 -10.05 -12.15
N GLU A 152 -30.27 -11.01 -12.79
CA GLU A 152 -30.05 -12.37 -12.27
C GLU A 152 -28.63 -12.80 -12.69
N ARG A 153 -27.91 -13.42 -11.76
CA ARG A 153 -26.58 -14.01 -11.99
C ARG A 153 -26.50 -15.36 -11.30
N GLN A 154 -25.93 -16.33 -12.00
CA GLN A 154 -25.55 -17.64 -11.45
C GLN A 154 -24.04 -17.82 -11.62
N TYR A 155 -23.39 -18.27 -10.55
CA TYR A 155 -21.94 -18.43 -10.46
C TYR A 155 -21.49 -19.86 -10.76
N ALA A 156 -20.20 -20.06 -11.01
CA ALA A 156 -19.63 -21.38 -11.31
C ALA A 156 -19.78 -22.38 -10.14
N GLU A 157 -19.80 -21.88 -8.90
CA GLU A 157 -20.12 -22.59 -7.66
C GLU A 157 -21.63 -22.91 -7.48
N MET A 158 -22.46 -22.58 -8.48
CA MET A 158 -23.92 -22.77 -8.51
C MET A 158 -24.75 -21.84 -7.61
N SER A 159 -24.12 -21.04 -6.75
CA SER A 159 -24.73 -19.88 -6.07
C SER A 159 -25.41 -18.93 -7.07
N SER A 160 -26.45 -18.22 -6.63
CA SER A 160 -27.16 -17.23 -7.45
C SER A 160 -27.45 -15.95 -6.68
N SER A 161 -27.48 -14.84 -7.41
CA SER A 161 -27.86 -13.49 -6.97
C SER A 161 -28.95 -12.96 -7.88
N SER A 162 -30.03 -12.40 -7.32
CA SER A 162 -31.05 -11.72 -8.13
C SER A 162 -31.80 -10.61 -7.38
N GLY A 163 -32.23 -9.61 -8.15
CA GLY A 163 -32.96 -8.47 -7.62
C GLY A 163 -33.27 -7.40 -8.66
N VAL A 164 -33.63 -6.22 -8.17
CA VAL A 164 -33.99 -5.07 -9.01
C VAL A 164 -32.77 -4.19 -9.25
N LEU A 165 -32.73 -3.46 -10.36
CA LEU A 165 -31.68 -2.47 -10.59
C LEU A 165 -32.07 -1.14 -9.94
N GLY A 166 -31.15 -0.58 -9.18
CA GLY A 166 -31.24 0.77 -8.61
C GLY A 166 -30.10 1.64 -9.11
N GLU A 167 -30.32 2.94 -9.20
CA GLU A 167 -29.30 3.94 -9.45
C GLU A 167 -29.14 4.83 -8.23
N ASP A 168 -27.91 4.98 -7.72
CA ASP A 168 -27.59 5.88 -6.61
C ASP A 168 -26.19 6.49 -6.80
N VAL A 169 -25.81 7.43 -5.94
CA VAL A 169 -24.45 7.99 -5.92
C VAL A 169 -23.51 7.02 -5.20
N ILE A 170 -22.35 6.76 -5.80
CA ILE A 170 -21.27 5.93 -5.25
C ILE A 170 -20.01 6.76 -5.02
N SER A 171 -19.16 6.34 -4.08
CA SER A 171 -17.75 6.75 -4.03
C SER A 171 -16.86 5.64 -3.46
N PHE A 172 -15.54 5.80 -3.64
CA PHE A 172 -14.52 4.91 -3.07
C PHE A 172 -13.91 5.48 -1.78
N GLY A 173 -14.66 6.34 -1.08
CA GLY A 173 -14.25 6.94 0.19
C GLY A 173 -13.24 8.08 0.06
N ASN A 174 -12.57 8.41 1.17
CA ASN A 174 -11.66 9.56 1.27
C ASN A 174 -10.24 9.28 0.77
N GLN A 175 -9.98 8.05 0.30
CA GLN A 175 -8.74 7.62 -0.35
C GLN A 175 -8.77 7.86 -1.87
N SER A 176 -9.92 8.28 -2.39
CA SER A 176 -10.20 8.50 -3.81
C SER A 176 -10.26 9.99 -4.14
N GLU A 177 -9.51 10.41 -5.16
CA GLU A 177 -9.63 11.76 -5.74
C GLU A 177 -10.84 11.91 -6.67
N LEU A 178 -11.45 10.80 -7.10
CA LEU A 178 -12.66 10.81 -7.90
C LEU A 178 -13.85 11.30 -7.06
N SER A 179 -14.52 12.33 -7.57
CA SER A 179 -15.78 12.83 -7.03
C SER A 179 -16.86 11.73 -7.08
N PRO A 180 -17.86 11.74 -6.17
CA PRO A 180 -18.93 10.74 -6.19
C PRO A 180 -19.64 10.70 -7.55
N GLN A 181 -19.92 9.51 -8.05
CA GLN A 181 -20.51 9.25 -9.37
C GLN A 181 -21.88 8.61 -9.20
N ARG A 182 -22.86 8.90 -10.05
CA ARG A 182 -24.06 8.04 -10.09
C ARG A 182 -23.68 6.68 -10.71
N ALA A 183 -24.24 5.59 -10.23
CA ALA A 183 -24.07 4.27 -10.86
C ALA A 183 -25.31 3.41 -10.65
N VAL A 184 -25.60 2.56 -11.63
CA VAL A 184 -26.58 1.49 -11.56
C VAL A 184 -25.94 0.27 -10.91
N PHE A 185 -26.63 -0.34 -9.96
CA PHE A 185 -26.21 -1.53 -9.24
C PHE A 185 -27.43 -2.43 -8.95
N GLY A 186 -27.16 -3.70 -8.62
CA GLY A 186 -28.17 -4.63 -8.15
C GLY A 186 -28.56 -4.33 -6.70
N CYS A 187 -29.84 -4.04 -6.49
CA CYS A 187 -30.52 -4.07 -5.21
C CYS A 187 -31.04 -5.50 -5.02
N GLU A 188 -30.23 -6.33 -4.37
CA GLU A 188 -30.44 -7.78 -4.29
C GLU A 188 -31.61 -8.13 -3.37
N THR A 189 -32.36 -9.17 -3.78
CA THR A 189 -33.61 -9.62 -3.14
C THR A 189 -33.65 -11.13 -2.88
N VAL A 190 -32.74 -11.91 -3.48
CA VAL A 190 -32.55 -13.34 -3.23
C VAL A 190 -31.07 -13.70 -3.43
N GLU A 191 -30.50 -14.40 -2.45
CA GLU A 191 -29.20 -15.06 -2.51
C GLU A 191 -29.36 -16.58 -2.35
N THR A 192 -28.50 -17.36 -3.00
CA THR A 192 -28.42 -18.81 -2.78
C THR A 192 -26.98 -19.31 -2.73
N GLY A 193 -26.79 -20.52 -2.20
CA GLY A 193 -25.47 -21.16 -2.15
C GLY A 193 -24.52 -20.48 -1.17
N ASP A 194 -23.25 -20.42 -1.53
CA ASP A 194 -22.19 -19.91 -0.66
C ASP A 194 -22.32 -18.39 -0.42
N LEU A 195 -22.90 -17.64 -1.38
CA LEU A 195 -23.23 -16.21 -1.24
C LEU A 195 -24.05 -15.90 0.02
N TYR A 196 -25.06 -16.73 0.33
CA TYR A 196 -25.92 -16.56 1.51
C TYR A 196 -25.13 -16.64 2.84
N SER A 197 -23.98 -17.31 2.83
CA SER A 197 -23.08 -17.46 3.98
C SER A 197 -21.83 -16.58 3.92
N GLN A 198 -21.70 -15.78 2.86
CA GLN A 198 -20.52 -15.00 2.56
C GLN A 198 -20.33 -13.84 3.55
N HIS A 199 -19.09 -13.57 3.93
CA HIS A 199 -18.80 -12.51 4.90
C HIS A 199 -18.90 -11.10 4.28
N ALA A 200 -18.46 -10.95 3.03
CA ALA A 200 -18.60 -9.71 2.28
C ALA A 200 -20.08 -9.41 1.99
N ASP A 201 -20.42 -8.13 1.88
CA ASP A 201 -21.79 -7.64 1.74
C ASP A 201 -22.32 -7.73 0.30
N GLY A 202 -21.53 -8.19 -0.66
CA GLY A 202 -21.91 -8.21 -2.07
C GLY A 202 -20.71 -8.25 -2.99
N ILE A 203 -20.94 -7.98 -4.27
CA ILE A 203 -19.92 -8.11 -5.32
C ILE A 203 -19.76 -6.79 -6.09
N MET A 204 -18.51 -6.45 -6.40
CA MET A 204 -18.10 -5.39 -7.30
C MET A 204 -17.64 -6.02 -8.61
N GLY A 205 -18.54 -6.11 -9.59
CA GLY A 205 -18.25 -6.65 -10.91
C GLY A 205 -17.34 -5.72 -11.72
N LEU A 206 -16.19 -6.25 -12.13
CA LEU A 206 -15.19 -5.61 -13.00
C LEU A 206 -15.15 -6.21 -14.42
N GLY A 207 -15.94 -7.25 -14.69
CA GLY A 207 -16.12 -7.85 -16.02
C GLY A 207 -16.66 -6.87 -17.06
N ARG A 208 -16.58 -7.22 -18.34
CA ARG A 208 -17.06 -6.38 -19.46
C ARG A 208 -18.59 -6.47 -19.58
N GLY A 209 -19.28 -5.34 -19.47
CA GLY A 209 -20.73 -5.23 -19.56
C GLY A 209 -21.24 -4.03 -18.76
N ASP A 210 -22.29 -3.39 -19.27
CA ASP A 210 -22.78 -2.05 -18.91
C ASP A 210 -23.16 -1.85 -17.43
N LEU A 211 -23.34 -2.94 -16.67
CA LEU A 211 -23.65 -2.94 -15.23
C LEU A 211 -22.41 -3.16 -14.34
N SER A 212 -21.23 -3.35 -14.93
CA SER A 212 -19.95 -3.38 -14.22
C SER A 212 -19.62 -1.98 -13.71
N ILE A 213 -18.83 -1.90 -12.64
CA ILE A 213 -18.39 -0.58 -12.16
C ILE A 213 -17.31 0.02 -13.07
N MET A 214 -16.57 -0.82 -13.81
CA MET A 214 -15.57 -0.35 -14.76
C MET A 214 -16.21 0.39 -15.93
N ASP A 215 -17.24 -0.21 -16.54
CA ASP A 215 -17.84 0.29 -17.78
C ASP A 215 -18.54 1.61 -17.50
N GLN A 216 -19.33 1.69 -16.42
CA GLN A 216 -20.01 2.91 -16.00
C GLN A 216 -19.08 4.09 -15.65
N LEU A 217 -17.86 3.83 -15.17
CA LEU A 217 -16.86 4.86 -14.87
C LEU A 217 -16.06 5.28 -16.12
N VAL A 218 -15.83 4.34 -17.04
CA VAL A 218 -15.17 4.58 -18.33
C VAL A 218 -16.08 5.35 -19.28
N ASP A 219 -17.36 5.00 -19.37
CA ASP A 219 -18.37 5.69 -20.20
C ASP A 219 -18.59 7.14 -19.77
N LYS A 220 -18.40 7.42 -18.47
CA LYS A 220 -18.44 8.79 -17.91
C LYS A 220 -17.13 9.55 -18.10
N ASN A 221 -16.12 8.91 -18.69
CA ASN A 221 -14.77 9.43 -18.92
C ASN A 221 -14.16 10.01 -17.62
N VAL A 222 -14.40 9.34 -16.48
CA VAL A 222 -13.81 9.74 -15.19
C VAL A 222 -12.56 8.95 -14.84
N ILE A 223 -12.43 7.73 -15.38
CA ILE A 223 -11.19 6.94 -15.42
C ILE A 223 -10.87 6.54 -16.87
N SER A 224 -9.62 6.18 -17.14
CA SER A 224 -9.23 5.52 -18.39
C SER A 224 -9.63 4.04 -18.41
N ASP A 225 -9.76 3.45 -19.60
CA ASP A 225 -10.22 2.06 -19.79
C ASP A 225 -9.12 1.02 -19.47
N SER A 226 -8.75 0.97 -18.19
CA SER A 226 -7.80 0.04 -17.61
C SER A 226 -8.00 -0.01 -16.10
N PHE A 227 -7.62 -1.12 -15.48
CA PHE A 227 -7.50 -1.22 -14.02
C PHE A 227 -6.36 -2.17 -13.65
N SER A 228 -6.02 -2.28 -12.38
CA SER A 228 -5.03 -3.25 -11.89
C SER A 228 -5.38 -3.81 -10.52
N LEU A 229 -4.95 -5.04 -10.26
CA LEU A 229 -5.17 -5.77 -9.01
C LEU A 229 -3.85 -6.39 -8.56
N CYS A 230 -3.52 -6.31 -7.28
CA CYS A 230 -2.30 -6.87 -6.69
C CYS A 230 -2.65 -7.46 -5.33
N TYR A 231 -2.66 -8.78 -5.21
CA TYR A 231 -2.97 -9.48 -3.96
C TYR A 231 -1.71 -9.90 -3.21
N GLY A 232 -1.74 -9.83 -1.87
CA GLY A 232 -0.67 -10.30 -1.00
C GLY A 232 -0.27 -11.76 -1.25
N GLY A 233 0.94 -12.08 -0.81
CA GLY A 233 1.51 -13.44 -0.87
C GLY A 233 0.79 -14.48 -0.02
N MET A 234 1.32 -15.69 0.01
CA MET A 234 0.90 -16.70 0.99
C MET A 234 1.11 -16.16 2.42
N ASP A 235 0.09 -16.33 3.27
CA ASP A 235 0.01 -15.80 4.64
C ASP A 235 0.06 -14.27 4.78
N VAL A 236 0.05 -13.51 3.68
CA VAL A 236 0.03 -12.03 3.67
C VAL A 236 -1.31 -11.55 3.13
N GLY A 237 -2.16 -11.02 4.01
CA GLY A 237 -3.45 -10.45 3.62
C GLY A 237 -3.33 -9.09 2.93
N GLY A 238 -4.39 -8.72 2.21
CA GLY A 238 -4.52 -7.40 1.59
C GLY A 238 -3.80 -7.26 0.23
N GLY A 239 -3.43 -6.03 -0.12
CA GLY A 239 -2.89 -5.66 -1.43
C GLY A 239 -3.36 -4.28 -1.91
N ALA A 240 -3.44 -4.10 -3.23
CA ALA A 240 -3.91 -2.86 -3.85
C ALA A 240 -4.77 -3.12 -5.09
N MET A 241 -5.77 -2.27 -5.29
CA MET A 241 -6.53 -2.11 -6.53
C MET A 241 -6.15 -0.77 -7.16
N VAL A 242 -6.23 -0.66 -8.48
CA VAL A 242 -6.05 0.60 -9.20
C VAL A 242 -7.16 0.70 -10.25
N LEU A 243 -7.96 1.76 -10.22
CA LEU A 243 -8.98 2.05 -11.23
C LEU A 243 -8.46 3.18 -12.13
N GLY A 244 -8.44 2.96 -13.44
CA GLY A 244 -7.66 3.75 -14.39
C GLY A 244 -6.29 3.11 -14.71
N GLY A 245 -5.70 3.53 -15.83
CA GLY A 245 -4.43 3.05 -16.32
C GLY A 245 -3.22 3.69 -15.65
N ILE A 246 -2.25 2.86 -15.29
CA ILE A 246 -0.90 3.26 -14.83
C ILE A 246 0.14 2.93 -15.90
N SER A 247 1.29 3.62 -15.86
CA SER A 247 2.41 3.26 -16.74
C SER A 247 2.92 1.86 -16.37
N PRO A 248 3.03 0.91 -17.33
CA PRO A 248 3.40 -0.46 -17.02
C PRO A 248 4.86 -0.53 -16.51
N PRO A 249 5.12 -1.20 -15.37
CA PRO A 249 6.47 -1.36 -14.86
C PRO A 249 7.40 -2.09 -15.83
N SER A 250 8.69 -1.77 -15.77
CA SER A 250 9.71 -2.49 -16.54
C SER A 250 9.72 -3.97 -16.16
N GLY A 251 9.72 -4.84 -17.17
CA GLY A 251 9.64 -6.29 -17.00
C GLY A 251 8.22 -6.84 -16.81
N MET A 252 7.17 -6.04 -16.93
CA MET A 252 5.79 -6.55 -17.02
C MET A 252 5.62 -7.41 -18.28
N VAL A 253 5.03 -8.60 -18.10
CA VAL A 253 4.77 -9.57 -19.17
C VAL A 253 3.33 -9.47 -19.63
N PHE A 254 3.07 -9.40 -20.93
CA PHE A 254 1.72 -9.27 -21.48
C PHE A 254 1.21 -10.54 -22.17
N ALA A 255 -0.05 -10.88 -21.89
CA ALA A 255 -0.88 -11.81 -22.66
C ALA A 255 -1.92 -11.03 -23.48
N ASN A 256 -2.34 -11.56 -24.62
CA ASN A 256 -3.45 -11.00 -25.39
C ASN A 256 -4.78 -11.37 -24.74
N SER A 257 -5.73 -10.43 -24.70
CA SER A 257 -7.08 -10.66 -24.19
C SER A 257 -8.11 -10.47 -25.29
N ASP A 258 -8.99 -11.44 -25.48
CA ASP A 258 -10.01 -11.43 -26.53
C ASP A 258 -11.37 -10.96 -25.95
N PRO A 259 -11.76 -9.69 -26.11
CA PRO A 259 -13.03 -9.18 -25.58
C PRO A 259 -14.25 -9.70 -26.34
N VAL A 260 -14.08 -10.34 -27.49
CA VAL A 260 -15.18 -10.87 -28.31
C VAL A 260 -15.58 -12.27 -27.84
N ARG A 261 -14.64 -13.02 -27.24
CA ARG A 261 -14.86 -14.38 -26.74
C ARG A 261 -15.86 -14.48 -25.59
N SER A 262 -15.80 -13.55 -24.64
CA SER A 262 -16.65 -13.54 -23.46
C SER A 262 -16.61 -12.18 -22.75
N PRO A 263 -17.57 -11.87 -21.87
CA PRO A 263 -17.47 -10.71 -20.98
C PRO A 263 -16.30 -10.81 -19.97
N TYR A 264 -15.67 -11.99 -19.83
CA TYR A 264 -14.60 -12.25 -18.89
C TYR A 264 -13.22 -11.90 -19.47
N TYR A 265 -12.22 -11.81 -18.61
CA TYR A 265 -10.85 -11.50 -19.00
C TYR A 265 -10.10 -12.76 -19.44
N ASN A 266 -10.23 -13.09 -20.73
CA ASN A 266 -9.53 -14.23 -21.31
C ASN A 266 -8.03 -13.91 -21.51
N ILE A 267 -7.16 -14.92 -21.39
CA ILE A 267 -5.74 -14.85 -21.79
C ILE A 267 -5.40 -15.95 -22.81
N ASP A 268 -4.47 -15.65 -23.71
CA ASP A 268 -4.04 -16.55 -24.79
C ASP A 268 -3.03 -17.62 -24.36
N LEU A 269 -3.30 -18.33 -23.26
CA LEU A 269 -2.49 -19.45 -22.78
C LEU A 269 -2.39 -20.55 -23.84
N LYS A 270 -1.17 -20.98 -24.16
CA LYS A 270 -0.88 -22.07 -25.11
C LYS A 270 -0.15 -23.25 -24.48
N GLU A 271 0.71 -23.01 -23.50
CA GLU A 271 1.47 -24.09 -22.85
C GLU A 271 1.63 -23.84 -21.35
N ILE A 272 1.71 -24.93 -20.58
CA ILE A 272 2.19 -24.92 -19.20
C ILE A 272 3.49 -25.73 -19.17
N HIS A 273 4.54 -25.19 -18.54
CA HIS A 273 5.80 -25.89 -18.30
C HIS A 273 5.96 -26.13 -16.79
N VAL A 274 6.38 -27.32 -16.37
CA VAL A 274 6.66 -27.66 -14.97
C VAL A 274 8.13 -28.06 -14.88
N ALA A 275 8.89 -27.43 -13.96
CA ALA A 275 10.35 -27.60 -13.87
C ALA A 275 11.06 -27.40 -15.23
N GLY A 276 10.60 -26.43 -16.03
CA GLY A 276 11.11 -26.13 -17.37
C GLY A 276 10.71 -27.12 -18.47
N LYS A 277 9.93 -28.16 -18.17
CA LYS A 277 9.46 -29.18 -19.14
C LYS A 277 8.03 -28.86 -19.56
N LYS A 278 7.79 -28.71 -20.87
CA LYS A 278 6.44 -28.55 -21.44
C LYS A 278 5.56 -29.75 -21.12
N LEU A 279 4.32 -29.53 -20.67
CA LEU A 279 3.33 -30.60 -20.51
C LEU A 279 2.96 -31.22 -21.88
N PRO A 280 2.77 -32.55 -21.98
CA PRO A 280 2.44 -33.24 -23.24
C PRO A 280 0.96 -33.06 -23.60
N LEU A 281 0.58 -31.83 -23.94
CA LEU A 281 -0.79 -31.40 -24.24
C LEU A 281 -0.88 -30.74 -25.62
N ASP A 282 -2.02 -30.91 -26.29
CA ASP A 282 -2.41 -30.07 -27.42
C ASP A 282 -2.81 -28.67 -26.89
N PRO A 283 -2.21 -27.56 -27.37
CA PRO A 283 -2.59 -26.20 -26.97
C PRO A 283 -4.09 -25.89 -27.09
N GLN A 284 -4.85 -26.59 -27.95
CA GLN A 284 -6.31 -26.45 -28.04
C GLN A 284 -7.03 -26.78 -26.72
N VAL A 285 -6.41 -27.48 -25.77
CA VAL A 285 -7.01 -27.74 -24.45
C VAL A 285 -7.33 -26.46 -23.68
N PHE A 286 -6.54 -25.39 -23.88
CA PHE A 286 -6.71 -24.10 -23.21
C PHE A 286 -7.59 -23.10 -24.00
N ASP A 287 -8.10 -23.51 -25.17
CA ASP A 287 -8.77 -22.62 -26.15
C ASP A 287 -10.28 -22.91 -26.30
N LYS A 288 -10.81 -23.91 -25.58
CA LYS A 288 -12.22 -24.35 -25.67
C LYS A 288 -13.17 -23.49 -24.83
N LYS A 289 -14.43 -23.34 -25.28
CA LYS A 289 -15.47 -22.53 -24.62
C LYS A 289 -14.95 -21.10 -24.34
N HIS A 290 -14.74 -20.70 -23.08
CA HIS A 290 -14.18 -19.38 -22.74
C HIS A 290 -12.65 -19.37 -22.70
N GLY A 291 -11.98 -20.44 -23.15
CA GLY A 291 -10.53 -20.55 -23.17
C GLY A 291 -9.94 -20.54 -21.76
N THR A 292 -8.98 -19.67 -21.51
CA THR A 292 -8.40 -19.43 -20.19
C THR A 292 -8.87 -18.09 -19.66
N VAL A 293 -9.71 -18.09 -18.62
CA VAL A 293 -10.23 -16.90 -17.94
C VAL A 293 -9.38 -16.58 -16.72
N LEU A 294 -9.00 -15.31 -16.55
CA LEU A 294 -8.41 -14.79 -15.32
C LEU A 294 -9.51 -14.13 -14.47
N ASP A 295 -9.71 -14.66 -13.26
CA ASP A 295 -10.87 -14.34 -12.42
C ASP A 295 -10.44 -14.10 -10.97
N SER A 296 -10.70 -12.89 -10.46
CA SER A 296 -10.45 -12.55 -9.06
C SER A 296 -11.53 -13.02 -8.09
N GLY A 297 -12.76 -13.31 -8.56
CA GLY A 297 -13.81 -13.92 -7.74
C GLY A 297 -13.51 -15.37 -7.39
N THR A 298 -12.81 -16.08 -8.28
CA THR A 298 -12.36 -17.46 -8.04
C THR A 298 -11.11 -17.51 -7.16
N THR A 299 -11.11 -18.36 -6.12
CA THR A 299 -9.94 -18.51 -5.20
C THR A 299 -8.78 -19.30 -5.82
N TYR A 300 -9.07 -20.45 -6.45
CA TYR A 300 -8.07 -21.42 -6.92
C TYR A 300 -7.99 -21.50 -8.46
N ALA A 301 -7.04 -22.26 -9.01
CA ALA A 301 -7.05 -22.55 -10.45
C ALA A 301 -7.84 -23.83 -10.74
N TYR A 302 -8.59 -23.85 -11.84
CA TYR A 302 -9.35 -25.01 -12.32
C TYR A 302 -8.98 -25.28 -13.78
N LEU A 303 -8.37 -26.43 -14.04
CA LEU A 303 -7.93 -26.86 -15.36
C LEU A 303 -8.90 -27.88 -15.95
N PRO A 304 -9.09 -27.92 -17.28
CA PRO A 304 -9.77 -29.03 -17.97
C PRO A 304 -9.10 -30.37 -17.62
N GLU A 305 -9.88 -31.44 -17.52
CA GLU A 305 -9.46 -32.79 -17.07
C GLU A 305 -8.08 -33.24 -17.57
N ALA A 306 -7.85 -33.23 -18.89
CA ALA A 306 -6.56 -33.63 -19.47
C ALA A 306 -5.38 -32.73 -19.04
N ALA A 307 -5.61 -31.42 -18.90
CA ALA A 307 -4.60 -30.48 -18.43
C ALA A 307 -4.34 -30.61 -16.92
N PHE A 308 -5.39 -30.84 -16.11
CA PHE A 308 -5.26 -31.12 -14.69
C PHE A 308 -4.41 -32.37 -14.44
N HIS A 309 -4.70 -33.49 -15.10
CA HIS A 309 -3.93 -34.72 -14.93
C HIS A 309 -2.47 -34.55 -15.36
N ALA A 310 -2.21 -33.97 -16.53
CA ALA A 310 -0.85 -33.72 -16.98
C ALA A 310 -0.05 -32.80 -16.03
N PHE A 311 -0.71 -31.78 -15.46
CA PHE A 311 -0.11 -30.87 -14.48
C PHE A 311 0.18 -31.58 -13.14
N LYS A 312 -0.81 -32.28 -12.58
CA LYS A 312 -0.69 -33.09 -11.36
C LYS A 312 0.46 -34.08 -11.47
N ASP A 313 0.49 -34.89 -12.53
CA ASP A 313 1.50 -35.92 -12.74
C ASP A 313 2.91 -35.33 -12.97
N ALA A 314 3.00 -34.09 -13.46
CA ALA A 314 4.26 -33.36 -13.55
C ALA A 314 4.74 -32.86 -12.18
N ILE A 315 3.85 -32.29 -11.37
CA ILE A 315 4.15 -31.85 -10.01
C ILE A 315 4.55 -33.04 -9.12
N GLU A 316 3.75 -34.11 -9.07
CA GLU A 316 4.04 -35.31 -8.27
C GLU A 316 5.38 -35.96 -8.61
N ARG A 317 5.80 -35.91 -9.89
CA ARG A 317 7.09 -36.46 -10.34
C ARG A 317 8.30 -35.68 -9.78
N GLU A 318 8.19 -34.36 -9.67
CA GLU A 318 9.22 -33.51 -9.07
C GLU A 318 9.15 -33.50 -7.53
N LEU A 319 8.09 -34.07 -6.94
CA LEU A 319 7.86 -34.16 -5.48
C LEU A 319 7.96 -35.59 -4.93
N ASN A 320 8.56 -36.52 -5.66
CA ASN A 320 8.67 -37.94 -5.31
C ASN A 320 9.34 -38.26 -3.96
N SER A 321 10.09 -37.31 -3.39
CA SER A 321 10.74 -37.40 -2.08
C SER A 321 9.84 -36.95 -0.91
N PHE A 322 8.73 -36.27 -1.19
CA PHE A 322 7.79 -35.78 -0.18
C PHE A 322 6.73 -36.83 0.14
N LYS A 323 6.33 -36.88 1.41
CA LYS A 323 5.23 -37.76 1.83
C LYS A 323 3.89 -37.09 1.51
N GLN A 324 3.13 -37.69 0.61
CA GLN A 324 1.73 -37.34 0.37
C GLN A 324 0.89 -37.61 1.63
N ILE A 325 -0.02 -36.69 1.95
CA ILE A 325 -0.93 -36.75 3.10
C ILE A 325 -2.35 -36.36 2.66
N SER A 326 -3.35 -36.73 3.46
CA SER A 326 -4.73 -36.27 3.29
C SER A 326 -4.86 -34.75 3.42
N GLY A 327 -5.93 -34.18 2.85
CA GLY A 327 -6.28 -32.77 2.98
C GLY A 327 -6.64 -32.30 4.39
N PRO A 328 -6.65 -30.97 4.61
CA PRO A 328 -7.12 -30.39 5.86
C PRO A 328 -8.61 -30.65 6.11
N ASP A 329 -9.44 -30.72 5.08
CA ASP A 329 -10.86 -31.08 5.18
C ASP A 329 -11.09 -32.44 4.48
N PRO A 330 -11.57 -33.48 5.21
CA PRO A 330 -11.77 -34.81 4.64
C PRO A 330 -12.93 -34.90 3.63
N ASN A 331 -13.76 -33.87 3.49
CA ASN A 331 -14.81 -33.81 2.46
C ASN A 331 -14.24 -33.54 1.06
N TYR A 332 -13.00 -33.01 0.97
CA TYR A 332 -12.33 -32.68 -0.28
C TYR A 332 -11.13 -33.61 -0.50
N ASN A 333 -10.91 -34.01 -1.76
CA ASN A 333 -9.81 -34.89 -2.14
C ASN A 333 -8.54 -34.09 -2.47
N ASP A 334 -8.09 -33.25 -1.53
CA ASP A 334 -6.93 -32.38 -1.72
C ASP A 334 -5.63 -33.17 -1.86
N ILE A 335 -4.78 -32.75 -2.79
CA ILE A 335 -3.47 -33.36 -3.05
C ILE A 335 -2.43 -32.61 -2.23
N CYS A 336 -2.06 -33.17 -1.07
CA CYS A 336 -1.18 -32.50 -0.11
C CYS A 336 0.14 -33.26 0.14
N PHE A 337 1.21 -32.51 0.36
CA PHE A 337 2.58 -32.99 0.59
C PHE A 337 3.13 -32.44 1.90
N SER A 338 3.81 -33.28 2.68
CA SER A 338 4.42 -32.92 3.96
C SER A 338 5.95 -33.00 3.90
N GLY A 339 6.62 -32.05 4.59
CA GLY A 339 8.07 -32.03 4.74
C GLY A 339 8.78 -30.82 4.10
N ALA A 340 8.06 -29.88 3.48
CA ALA A 340 8.65 -28.73 2.78
C ALA A 340 9.08 -27.56 3.70
N GLY A 341 8.86 -27.66 5.02
CA GLY A 341 9.17 -26.60 5.98
C GLY A 341 8.10 -25.51 6.07
N SER A 342 8.12 -24.71 7.13
CA SER A 342 7.07 -23.70 7.38
C SER A 342 7.31 -22.36 6.67
N ASP A 343 8.56 -22.08 6.29
CA ASP A 343 8.99 -20.80 5.73
C ASP A 343 8.63 -20.70 4.24
N VAL A 344 7.72 -19.78 3.91
CA VAL A 344 7.24 -19.53 2.54
C VAL A 344 8.39 -19.14 1.61
N SER A 345 9.39 -18.39 2.12
CA SER A 345 10.52 -17.90 1.31
C SER A 345 11.42 -19.03 0.79
N GLN A 346 11.35 -20.22 1.40
CA GLN A 346 12.16 -21.39 1.04
C GLN A 346 11.41 -22.38 0.14
N LEU A 347 10.12 -22.18 -0.16
CA LEU A 347 9.32 -23.15 -0.92
C LEU A 347 9.86 -23.41 -2.32
N SER A 348 10.52 -22.44 -2.94
CA SER A 348 11.21 -22.58 -4.23
C SER A 348 12.37 -23.59 -4.24
N LYS A 349 12.83 -24.05 -3.06
CA LYS A 349 13.79 -25.15 -2.91
C LYS A 349 13.12 -26.53 -2.82
N SER A 350 11.83 -26.57 -2.48
CA SER A 350 11.05 -27.79 -2.25
C SER A 350 10.09 -28.11 -3.39
N PHE A 351 9.62 -27.09 -4.11
CA PHE A 351 8.59 -27.19 -5.14
C PHE A 351 9.06 -26.51 -6.44
N PRO A 352 8.73 -27.06 -7.62
CA PRO A 352 9.24 -26.58 -8.90
C PRO A 352 8.68 -25.20 -9.29
N VAL A 353 9.34 -24.51 -10.21
CA VAL A 353 8.74 -23.37 -10.93
C VAL A 353 7.76 -23.92 -11.98
N VAL A 354 6.64 -23.22 -12.16
CA VAL A 354 5.66 -23.48 -13.22
C VAL A 354 5.61 -22.25 -14.12
N ASP A 355 5.79 -22.41 -15.43
CA ASP A 355 5.61 -21.31 -16.39
C ASP A 355 4.30 -21.45 -17.14
N MET A 356 3.54 -20.36 -17.25
CA MET A 356 2.47 -20.20 -18.23
C MET A 356 3.03 -19.50 -19.47
N VAL A 357 2.83 -20.09 -20.65
CA VAL A 357 3.34 -19.57 -21.93
C VAL A 357 2.19 -19.08 -22.80
N PHE A 358 2.24 -17.81 -23.19
CA PHE A 358 1.21 -17.14 -23.98
C PHE A 358 1.47 -17.26 -25.49
N GLY A 359 0.50 -16.89 -26.33
CA GLY A 359 0.57 -17.04 -27.79
C GLY A 359 1.66 -16.20 -28.46
N ASN A 360 2.10 -15.13 -27.81
CA ASN A 360 3.27 -14.33 -28.20
C ASN A 360 4.63 -14.94 -27.78
N GLY A 361 4.64 -16.12 -27.13
CA GLY A 361 5.83 -16.80 -26.64
C GLY A 361 6.39 -16.27 -25.32
N MET A 362 5.80 -15.21 -24.75
CA MET A 362 6.17 -14.71 -23.43
C MET A 362 5.77 -15.70 -22.33
N LYS A 363 6.51 -15.66 -21.21
CA LYS A 363 6.29 -16.53 -20.06
C LYS A 363 5.94 -15.75 -18.80
N TYR A 364 4.90 -16.21 -18.11
CA TYR A 364 4.58 -15.79 -16.75
C TYR A 364 4.94 -16.92 -15.78
N SER A 365 6.00 -16.72 -15.00
CA SER A 365 6.51 -17.73 -14.06
C SER A 365 5.80 -17.64 -12.70
N LEU A 366 5.29 -18.77 -12.26
CA LEU A 366 4.62 -18.98 -10.97
C LEU A 366 5.61 -19.56 -9.95
N SER A 367 5.70 -18.91 -8.79
CA SER A 367 6.37 -19.47 -7.62
C SER A 367 5.43 -20.49 -6.94
N PRO A 368 5.92 -21.33 -6.01
CA PRO A 368 5.08 -22.30 -5.32
C PRO A 368 3.87 -21.70 -4.59
N GLU A 369 3.95 -20.46 -4.09
CA GLU A 369 2.80 -19.80 -3.46
C GLU A 369 1.65 -19.49 -4.44
N ASN A 370 1.93 -19.52 -5.75
CA ASN A 370 0.95 -19.27 -6.82
C ASN A 370 0.19 -20.52 -7.28
N TYR A 371 0.55 -21.72 -6.81
CA TYR A 371 -0.19 -22.94 -7.11
C TYR A 371 -0.33 -23.90 -5.91
N MET A 372 0.23 -23.55 -4.75
CA MET A 372 0.05 -24.26 -3.49
C MET A 372 -0.67 -23.40 -2.44
N PHE A 373 -1.43 -24.06 -1.55
CA PHE A 373 -1.97 -23.48 -0.32
C PHE A 373 -1.44 -24.23 0.91
N ARG A 374 -1.45 -23.57 2.08
CA ARG A 374 -0.92 -24.13 3.32
C ARG A 374 -1.91 -25.13 3.94
N HIS A 375 -1.43 -26.28 4.38
CA HIS A 375 -2.26 -27.26 5.09
C HIS A 375 -2.55 -26.78 6.52
N SER A 376 -3.77 -26.35 6.80
CA SER A 376 -4.15 -25.69 8.07
C SER A 376 -3.86 -26.52 9.33
N LYS A 377 -3.97 -27.85 9.26
CA LYS A 377 -3.74 -28.76 10.41
C LYS A 377 -2.33 -29.35 10.54
N VAL A 378 -1.44 -29.20 9.55
CA VAL A 378 -0.14 -29.89 9.51
C VAL A 378 0.96 -28.91 9.13
N ARG A 379 1.80 -28.57 10.12
CA ARG A 379 2.85 -27.57 9.96
C ARG A 379 3.90 -28.01 8.92
N GLY A 380 4.17 -27.15 7.95
CA GLY A 380 5.12 -27.43 6.87
C GLY A 380 4.64 -28.44 5.83
N ALA A 381 3.31 -28.63 5.73
CA ALA A 381 2.66 -29.29 4.62
C ALA A 381 1.86 -28.28 3.77
N TYR A 382 1.75 -28.57 2.48
CA TYR A 382 1.08 -27.74 1.48
C TYR A 382 0.29 -28.60 0.51
N CYS A 383 -0.75 -28.03 -0.06
CA CYS A 383 -1.74 -28.68 -0.91
C CYS A 383 -1.82 -27.98 -2.26
N LEU A 384 -2.10 -28.75 -3.32
CA LEU A 384 -2.26 -28.22 -4.67
C LEU A 384 -3.51 -27.33 -4.75
N GLY A 385 -3.33 -26.03 -4.98
CA GLY A 385 -4.41 -25.07 -5.23
C GLY A 385 -4.82 -25.01 -6.70
N VAL A 386 -4.71 -26.14 -7.39
CA VAL A 386 -5.08 -26.36 -8.78
C VAL A 386 -5.93 -27.61 -8.83
N PHE A 387 -7.12 -27.52 -9.42
CA PHE A 387 -8.15 -28.56 -9.39
C PHE A 387 -8.64 -28.88 -10.82
N GLN A 388 -9.43 -29.95 -10.96
CA GLN A 388 -10.13 -30.27 -12.20
C GLN A 388 -11.42 -29.45 -12.30
N ASN A 389 -11.68 -28.82 -13.46
CA ASN A 389 -12.91 -28.06 -13.72
C ASN A 389 -14.11 -28.96 -14.08
N GLY A 390 -14.27 -30.09 -13.38
CA GLY A 390 -15.30 -31.11 -13.66
C GLY A 390 -15.33 -31.54 -15.13
N LYS A 391 -16.44 -31.23 -15.81
CA LYS A 391 -16.66 -31.44 -17.26
C LYS A 391 -16.60 -30.16 -18.09
N ASP A 392 -16.37 -29.00 -17.47
CA ASP A 392 -16.25 -27.74 -18.20
C ASP A 392 -14.87 -27.65 -18.87
N PRO A 393 -14.78 -27.42 -20.19
CA PRO A 393 -13.50 -27.33 -20.89
C PRO A 393 -12.82 -25.95 -20.76
N THR A 394 -13.39 -25.02 -19.99
CA THR A 394 -12.78 -23.72 -19.67
C THR A 394 -11.66 -23.91 -18.64
N THR A 395 -10.57 -23.16 -18.78
CA THR A 395 -9.59 -22.97 -17.70
C THR A 395 -9.97 -21.73 -16.89
N LEU A 396 -10.12 -21.84 -15.58
CA LEU A 396 -10.31 -20.70 -14.67
C LEU A 396 -9.02 -20.50 -13.86
N LEU A 397 -8.50 -19.28 -13.86
CA LEU A 397 -7.31 -18.89 -13.11
C LEU A 397 -7.70 -17.94 -11.98
N GLY A 398 -7.85 -18.49 -10.78
CA GLY A 398 -8.19 -17.73 -9.58
C GLY A 398 -7.05 -16.92 -8.97
N GLY A 399 -7.39 -16.15 -7.93
CA GLY A 399 -6.49 -15.27 -7.18
C GLY A 399 -5.18 -15.92 -6.70
N ILE A 400 -5.16 -17.24 -6.49
CA ILE A 400 -3.93 -17.97 -6.15
C ILE A 400 -2.80 -17.70 -7.17
N VAL A 401 -3.08 -17.74 -8.48
CA VAL A 401 -2.02 -17.65 -9.51
C VAL A 401 -1.43 -16.25 -9.65
N VAL A 402 -2.03 -15.25 -8.99
CA VAL A 402 -1.66 -13.82 -9.06
C VAL A 402 -1.27 -13.22 -7.70
N ARG A 403 -1.12 -14.03 -6.64
CA ARG A 403 -0.44 -13.60 -5.40
C ARG A 403 0.94 -13.00 -5.70
N ASN A 404 1.29 -11.92 -5.00
CA ASN A 404 2.52 -11.13 -5.23
C ASN A 404 2.73 -10.75 -6.71
N THR A 405 1.63 -10.43 -7.40
CA THR A 405 1.65 -10.05 -8.81
C THR A 405 0.70 -8.87 -9.03
N LEU A 406 1.23 -7.77 -9.55
CA LEU A 406 0.42 -6.71 -10.13
C LEU A 406 -0.09 -7.20 -11.48
N VAL A 407 -1.39 -7.39 -11.56
CA VAL A 407 -2.14 -7.71 -12.77
C VAL A 407 -2.73 -6.43 -13.31
N THR A 408 -2.38 -6.02 -14.53
CA THR A 408 -2.97 -4.86 -15.20
C THR A 408 -3.89 -5.33 -16.32
N TYR A 409 -5.18 -5.01 -16.18
CA TYR A 409 -6.20 -5.28 -17.17
C TYR A 409 -6.30 -4.04 -18.07
N ASP A 410 -5.49 -4.01 -19.13
CA ASP A 410 -5.46 -2.92 -20.11
C ASP A 410 -6.53 -3.21 -21.16
N ARG A 411 -7.73 -2.67 -20.91
CA ARG A 411 -8.94 -2.95 -21.68
C ARG A 411 -8.90 -2.21 -23.02
N GLU A 412 -8.42 -0.96 -23.01
CA GLU A 412 -8.17 -0.10 -24.17
C GLU A 412 -7.30 -0.80 -25.24
N HIS A 413 -6.24 -1.50 -24.81
CA HIS A 413 -5.31 -2.20 -25.71
C HIS A 413 -5.47 -3.73 -25.69
N THR A 414 -6.61 -4.23 -25.23
CA THR A 414 -7.01 -5.65 -25.24
C THR A 414 -5.92 -6.62 -24.75
N LYS A 415 -5.28 -6.31 -23.61
CA LYS A 415 -4.16 -7.11 -23.08
C LYS A 415 -4.15 -7.18 -21.56
N ILE A 416 -3.54 -8.23 -21.00
CA ILE A 416 -3.35 -8.38 -19.55
C ILE A 416 -1.86 -8.44 -19.25
N GLY A 417 -1.39 -7.52 -18.40
CA GLY A 417 -0.01 -7.45 -17.92
C GLY A 417 0.16 -8.13 -16.57
N PHE A 418 1.26 -8.85 -16.38
CA PHE A 418 1.64 -9.50 -15.13
C PHE A 418 3.03 -9.03 -14.69
N TRP A 419 3.15 -8.52 -13.46
CA TRP A 419 4.43 -8.07 -12.90
C TRP A 419 4.59 -8.54 -11.45
N LYS A 420 5.59 -9.40 -11.19
CA LYS A 420 5.87 -9.92 -9.85
C LYS A 420 6.38 -8.81 -8.94
N THR A 421 5.72 -8.61 -7.80
CA THR A 421 6.05 -7.56 -6.83
C THR A 421 5.44 -7.86 -5.46
N ASN A 422 6.01 -7.30 -4.39
CA ASN A 422 5.36 -7.33 -3.07
C ASN A 422 4.10 -6.46 -3.10
N CYS A 423 2.92 -7.08 -3.12
CA CYS A 423 1.66 -6.34 -3.20
C CYS A 423 1.29 -5.61 -1.90
N ALA A 424 1.77 -6.07 -0.74
CA ALA A 424 1.45 -5.44 0.55
C ALA A 424 2.02 -4.01 0.67
N GLU A 425 3.14 -3.74 0.01
CA GLU A 425 3.82 -2.44 -0.06
C GLU A 425 3.50 -1.67 -1.35
N LEU A 426 2.70 -2.22 -2.28
CA LEU A 426 2.48 -1.56 -3.57
C LEU A 426 1.62 -0.29 -3.43
N TRP A 427 0.63 -0.32 -2.53
CA TRP A 427 -0.21 0.82 -2.16
C TRP A 427 0.61 2.11 -1.94
N GLU A 428 1.55 2.05 -1.00
CA GLU A 428 2.36 3.20 -0.59
C GLU A 428 3.31 3.66 -1.70
N ARG A 429 3.93 2.71 -2.41
CA ARG A 429 4.88 3.01 -3.50
C ARG A 429 4.22 3.72 -4.68
N LEU A 430 2.98 3.39 -5.01
CA LEU A 430 2.22 4.08 -6.06
C LEU A 430 1.77 5.48 -5.63
N GLN A 431 1.37 5.66 -4.36
CA GLN A 431 1.04 6.98 -3.80
C GLN A 431 2.24 7.94 -3.82
N VAL A 432 3.43 7.48 -3.43
CA VAL A 432 4.67 8.30 -3.50
C VAL A 432 5.06 8.64 -4.95
N SER A 433 4.75 7.77 -5.91
CA SER A 433 5.12 7.97 -7.32
C SER A 433 4.29 9.04 -8.05
N ASN A 434 3.14 9.43 -7.50
CA ASN A 434 2.34 10.57 -8.01
C ASN A 434 2.89 11.95 -7.56
N ALA A 435 3.89 12.00 -6.67
CA ALA A 435 4.65 13.22 -6.43
C ALA A 435 5.57 13.49 -7.64
N SER A 436 5.37 14.63 -8.31
CA SER A 436 5.97 14.96 -9.61
C SER A 436 7.49 14.69 -9.69
N PRO A 437 7.98 14.11 -10.81
CA PRO A 437 9.42 14.04 -11.07
C PRO A 437 10.02 15.45 -11.08
N LEU A 438 11.08 15.66 -10.30
CA LEU A 438 11.92 16.85 -10.43
C LEU A 438 12.46 16.93 -11.87
N MET A 439 12.32 18.10 -12.49
CA MET A 439 12.78 18.31 -13.87
C MET A 439 14.27 17.93 -14.01
N PRO A 440 14.67 17.26 -15.11
CA PRO A 440 16.09 17.09 -15.40
C PRO A 440 16.73 18.46 -15.65
N PRO A 441 17.95 18.72 -15.14
CA PRO A 441 18.65 19.97 -15.42
C PRO A 441 19.01 20.04 -16.91
N ASN A 442 18.68 21.16 -17.57
CA ASN A 442 19.01 21.41 -18.98
C ASN A 442 20.51 21.20 -19.24
N SER A 443 20.83 20.25 -20.13
CA SER A 443 22.18 20.07 -20.64
C SER A 443 22.46 21.09 -21.75
N GLY A 444 23.43 21.97 -21.52
CA GLY A 444 23.88 22.94 -22.51
C GLY A 444 25.27 23.49 -22.20
N VAL A 445 26.06 23.63 -23.27
CA VAL A 445 27.35 24.35 -23.35
C VAL A 445 28.62 23.60 -22.91
N THR A 446 29.13 22.81 -23.86
CA THR A 446 30.50 22.82 -24.42
C THR A 446 31.77 22.56 -23.56
N ASN A 447 32.59 21.65 -24.10
CA ASN A 447 33.95 21.28 -23.68
C ASN A 447 34.93 22.45 -23.43
N SER A 448 35.81 22.26 -22.45
CA SER A 448 37.26 22.48 -22.61
C SER A 448 38.05 21.63 -21.61
N SER A 449 39.15 21.04 -22.09
CA SER A 449 39.96 20.04 -21.39
C SER A 449 41.13 20.65 -20.61
N GLN A 450 41.37 20.21 -19.38
CA GLN A 450 42.73 20.06 -18.84
C GLN A 450 42.76 19.09 -17.65
N THR A 451 43.74 18.20 -17.65
CA THR A 451 43.97 17.15 -16.65
C THR A 451 45.02 17.58 -15.63
N PHE A 452 44.78 17.34 -14.33
CA PHE A 452 45.82 17.00 -13.34
C PHE A 452 45.22 16.21 -12.16
N GLU A 453 46.09 15.53 -11.42
CA GLU A 453 45.80 14.41 -10.49
C GLU A 453 45.28 14.81 -9.08
N PRO A 454 44.82 13.84 -8.25
CA PRO A 454 43.87 14.11 -7.17
C PRO A 454 44.52 14.55 -5.84
N SER A 455 43.76 15.31 -5.04
CA SER A 455 44.05 15.50 -3.61
C SER A 455 42.82 15.88 -2.79
N VAL A 456 42.62 15.10 -1.71
CA VAL A 456 42.00 15.45 -0.43
C VAL A 456 40.60 16.09 -0.43
N ALA A 457 39.62 15.33 0.07
CA ALA A 457 38.27 15.84 0.35
C ALA A 457 38.24 16.76 1.60
N PRO A 458 37.57 17.93 1.52
CA PRO A 458 37.17 18.70 2.70
C PRO A 458 35.70 18.46 3.04
N SER A 459 35.48 17.94 4.25
CA SER A 459 34.40 18.29 5.21
C SER A 459 33.08 18.91 4.69
N ALA A 460 31.99 18.21 5.00
CA ALA A 460 30.59 18.64 4.96
C ALA A 460 30.35 20.15 5.20
N SER A 461 29.73 20.82 4.22
CA SER A 461 29.15 22.15 4.38
C SER A 461 27.73 22.05 4.99
N GLN A 462 27.55 22.72 6.11
CA GLN A 462 26.28 22.83 6.82
C GLN A 462 25.18 23.39 5.89
N HIS A 463 24.07 22.69 5.73
CA HIS A 463 22.83 23.31 5.29
C HIS A 463 22.10 23.88 6.50
N ASN A 464 21.97 25.20 6.54
CA ASN A 464 21.14 25.89 7.52
C ASN A 464 19.67 25.56 7.22
N ALA A 465 19.04 24.76 8.07
CA ALA A 465 17.62 24.47 7.97
C ALA A 465 16.76 25.74 8.18
N PRO A 466 15.59 25.86 7.52
CA PRO A 466 14.67 26.97 7.76
C PRO A 466 14.13 26.97 9.20
N PRO A 467 13.68 28.13 9.72
CA PRO A 467 13.20 28.23 11.10
C PRO A 467 11.83 27.53 11.25
N GLY A 468 11.83 26.34 11.86
CA GLY A 468 10.59 25.62 12.18
C GLY A 468 10.75 24.21 12.77
N GLU A 469 11.92 23.57 12.63
CA GLU A 469 12.10 22.20 13.11
C GLU A 469 12.52 22.11 14.59
N ILE A 470 11.71 21.40 15.38
CA ILE A 470 12.06 21.00 16.75
C ILE A 470 13.06 19.85 16.67
N GLN A 471 14.30 20.09 17.09
CA GLN A 471 15.29 19.02 17.29
C GLN A 471 14.87 18.20 18.51
N ILE A 472 14.85 16.87 18.41
CA ILE A 472 14.41 15.97 19.48
C ILE A 472 15.61 15.24 20.06
N ALA A 473 15.81 15.29 21.38
CA ALA A 473 16.98 14.69 22.03
C ALA A 473 16.80 13.19 22.26
N GLN A 474 15.65 12.79 22.80
CA GLN A 474 15.28 11.39 23.01
C GLN A 474 13.76 11.24 23.09
N ILE A 475 13.27 10.04 22.82
CA ILE A 475 11.87 9.66 23.06
C ILE A 475 11.88 8.64 24.20
N THR A 476 11.07 8.86 25.23
CA THR A 476 10.94 7.94 26.35
C THR A 476 9.59 7.25 26.33
N LEU A 477 9.53 5.98 26.72
CA LEU A 477 8.29 5.20 26.79
C LEU A 477 8.26 4.32 28.05
N ALA A 478 7.06 4.00 28.53
CA ALA A 478 6.82 3.12 29.67
C ALA A 478 5.83 2.01 29.31
N ILE A 479 6.21 0.75 29.53
CA ILE A 479 5.37 -0.43 29.24
C ILE A 479 5.21 -1.25 30.52
N SER A 480 3.96 -1.53 30.90
CA SER A 480 3.61 -2.50 31.95
C SER A 480 3.46 -3.89 31.35
N PHE A 481 3.94 -4.91 32.06
CA PHE A 481 3.85 -6.32 31.71
C PHE A 481 3.27 -7.13 32.88
N ASN A 482 2.37 -8.06 32.56
CA ASN A 482 1.88 -9.10 33.46
C ASN A 482 2.88 -10.27 33.52
N ILE A 483 4.08 -9.97 34.04
CA ILE A 483 5.18 -10.90 34.29
C ILE A 483 6.05 -10.35 35.43
N SER A 484 6.59 -11.23 36.27
CA SER A 484 7.38 -10.80 37.42
C SER A 484 8.71 -10.18 37.00
N TYR A 485 9.25 -9.28 37.84
CA TYR A 485 10.58 -8.72 37.66
C TYR A 485 11.67 -9.80 37.51
N VAL A 486 11.53 -10.92 38.23
CA VAL A 486 12.53 -12.01 38.26
C VAL A 486 12.59 -12.72 36.90
N ASP A 487 11.44 -12.96 36.29
CA ASP A 487 11.33 -13.65 34.99
C ASP A 487 11.62 -12.72 33.81
N MET A 488 11.33 -11.42 33.95
CA MET A 488 11.59 -10.41 32.92
C MET A 488 13.07 -10.05 32.81
N LYS A 489 13.78 -9.94 33.94
CA LYS A 489 15.18 -9.49 34.00
C LYS A 489 16.15 -10.22 33.05
N PRO A 490 16.17 -11.57 32.93
CA PRO A 490 17.07 -12.25 32.00
C PRO A 490 16.72 -12.03 30.52
N ARG A 491 15.51 -11.58 30.20
CA ARG A 491 15.00 -11.42 28.83
C ARG A 491 15.03 -9.98 28.30
N ILE A 492 15.59 -9.06 29.07
CA ILE A 492 15.76 -7.66 28.66
C ILE A 492 16.45 -7.51 27.29
N PRO A 493 17.54 -8.23 26.95
CA PRO A 493 18.18 -8.09 25.63
C PRO A 493 17.29 -8.50 24.45
N GLU A 494 16.51 -9.58 24.60
CA GLU A 494 15.51 -10.04 23.64
C GLU A 494 14.43 -8.96 23.45
N LEU A 495 13.91 -8.43 24.57
CA LEU A 495 12.91 -7.37 24.57
C LEU A 495 13.42 -6.06 23.97
N THR A 496 14.68 -5.67 24.19
CA THR A 496 15.30 -4.50 23.54
C THR A 496 15.28 -4.66 22.02
N GLY A 497 15.62 -5.85 21.50
CA GLY A 497 15.58 -6.14 20.06
C GLY A 497 14.16 -6.11 19.48
N LEU A 498 13.18 -6.63 20.22
CA LEU A 498 11.77 -6.61 19.82
C LEU A 498 11.17 -5.19 19.81
N ILE A 499 11.50 -4.35 20.81
CA ILE A 499 11.12 -2.94 20.84
C ILE A 499 11.78 -2.19 19.69
N ALA A 500 13.07 -2.42 19.44
CA ALA A 500 13.79 -1.78 18.33
C ALA A 500 13.19 -2.13 16.97
N HIS A 501 12.90 -3.43 16.73
CA HIS A 501 12.20 -3.89 15.52
C HIS A 501 10.79 -3.30 15.39
N GLY A 502 10.00 -3.32 16.47
CA GLY A 502 8.64 -2.77 16.47
C GLY A 502 8.56 -1.25 16.25
N LEU A 503 9.64 -0.53 16.59
CA LEU A 503 9.79 0.91 16.37
C LEU A 503 10.60 1.28 15.11
N ASP A 504 11.07 0.29 14.34
CA ASP A 504 11.86 0.50 13.12
C ASP A 504 13.12 1.34 13.35
N VAL A 505 13.82 1.01 14.44
CA VAL A 505 15.08 1.63 14.86
C VAL A 505 16.14 0.55 15.10
N ASN A 506 17.41 0.88 14.88
CA ASN A 506 18.51 -0.01 15.28
C ASN A 506 18.50 -0.24 16.80
N THR A 507 18.69 -1.49 17.24
CA THR A 507 18.79 -1.90 18.65
C THR A 507 19.77 -1.06 19.47
N SER A 508 20.82 -0.51 18.84
CA SER A 508 21.78 0.38 19.49
C SER A 508 21.20 1.72 19.97
N GLN A 509 20.02 2.12 19.49
CA GLN A 509 19.31 3.34 19.90
C GLN A 509 18.36 3.12 21.07
N VAL A 510 18.06 1.87 21.45
CA VAL A 510 17.06 1.55 22.49
C VAL A 510 17.76 1.17 23.79
N HIS A 511 17.47 1.90 24.86
CA HIS A 511 18.10 1.74 26.16
C HIS A 511 17.07 1.59 27.28
N LEU A 512 17.23 0.58 28.13
CA LEU A 512 16.44 0.45 29.36
C LEU A 512 16.90 1.52 30.38
N LEU A 513 15.99 2.40 30.79
CA LEU A 513 16.22 3.40 31.84
C LEU A 513 15.99 2.83 33.24
N ASN A 514 14.88 2.11 33.43
CA ASN A 514 14.48 1.57 34.74
C ASN A 514 13.53 0.38 34.55
N LEU A 515 13.53 -0.55 35.50
CA LEU A 515 12.61 -1.67 35.59
C LEU A 515 12.16 -1.82 37.05
N THR A 516 10.88 -1.52 37.32
CA THR A 516 10.28 -1.51 38.66
C THR A 516 9.21 -2.61 38.79
N SER A 517 9.24 -3.35 39.89
CA SER A 517 8.21 -4.37 40.21
C SER A 517 7.01 -3.74 40.92
N PHE A 518 5.80 -4.21 40.61
CA PHE A 518 4.56 -3.82 41.29
C PHE A 518 3.68 -5.05 41.50
N GLY A 519 3.87 -5.76 42.61
CA GLY A 519 3.21 -7.05 42.85
C GLY A 519 3.72 -8.13 41.88
N SER A 520 2.80 -8.80 41.18
CA SER A 520 3.07 -9.75 40.09
C SER A 520 3.62 -9.08 38.82
N ASP A 521 3.40 -7.77 38.68
CA ASP A 521 3.57 -7.06 37.43
C ASP A 521 4.91 -6.31 37.42
N SER A 522 5.38 -5.95 36.23
CA SER A 522 6.61 -5.18 36.04
C SER A 522 6.40 -4.01 35.08
N ILE A 523 6.97 -2.86 35.41
CA ILE A 523 6.96 -1.65 34.57
C ILE A 523 8.38 -1.37 34.12
N SER A 524 8.58 -1.36 32.82
CA SER A 524 9.85 -1.02 32.17
C SER A 524 9.77 0.36 31.53
N ARG A 525 10.83 1.16 31.68
CA ARG A 525 10.98 2.48 31.06
C ARG A 525 12.17 2.46 30.13
N TRP A 526 12.00 2.97 28.92
CA TRP A 526 12.99 2.93 27.85
C TRP A 526 13.23 4.32 27.27
N ALA A 527 14.42 4.57 26.76
CA ALA A 527 14.77 5.72 25.93
C ALA A 527 15.17 5.24 24.53
N ILE A 528 14.69 5.96 23.51
CA ILE A 528 15.18 5.91 22.15
C ILE A 528 16.05 7.15 21.93
N THR A 529 17.32 6.92 21.64
CA THR A 529 18.33 7.95 21.36
C THR A 529 18.52 8.13 19.84
N PRO A 530 19.17 9.22 19.39
CA PRO A 530 19.53 9.39 17.98
C PRO A 530 20.49 8.30 17.52
N SER A 531 20.52 8.04 16.22
CA SER A 531 21.51 7.13 15.63
C SER A 531 22.93 7.61 15.91
N ALA A 532 23.91 6.69 15.91
CA ALA A 532 25.30 6.99 16.31
C ALA A 532 26.01 8.10 15.50
N HIS A 533 25.40 8.58 14.40
CA HIS A 533 25.91 9.65 13.55
C HIS A 533 25.00 10.90 13.52
N ALA A 534 23.94 10.94 14.33
CA ALA A 534 23.00 12.04 14.44
C ALA A 534 23.06 12.68 15.84
N SER A 535 22.92 14.01 15.91
CA SER A 535 22.88 14.76 17.19
C SER A 535 21.47 14.96 17.73
N TYR A 536 20.43 14.62 16.96
CA TYR A 536 19.02 14.68 17.32
C TYR A 536 18.22 13.69 16.46
N ILE A 537 17.06 13.26 16.95
CA ILE A 537 16.06 12.51 16.19
C ILE A 537 15.34 13.50 15.27
N SER A 538 15.29 13.23 13.96
CA SER A 538 14.59 14.11 13.01
C SER A 538 13.08 14.10 13.28
N ASN A 539 12.37 15.17 12.90
CA ASN A 539 10.91 15.23 13.07
C ASN A 539 10.20 14.08 12.32
N THR A 540 10.70 13.68 11.14
CA THR A 540 10.20 12.52 10.38
C THR A 540 10.44 11.20 11.13
N THR A 541 11.64 10.98 11.67
CA THR A 541 11.97 9.79 12.46
C THR A 541 11.16 9.72 13.75
N ALA A 542 11.00 10.84 14.45
CA ALA A 542 10.20 10.91 15.66
C ALA A 542 8.72 10.65 15.38
N LYS A 543 8.15 11.19 14.31
CA LYS A 543 6.78 10.89 13.88
C LYS A 543 6.58 9.40 13.55
N ASN A 544 7.54 8.76 12.89
CA ASN A 544 7.52 7.31 12.63
C ASN A 544 7.50 6.50 13.95
N ILE A 545 8.43 6.79 14.88
CA ILE A 545 8.48 6.15 16.21
C ILE A 545 7.17 6.37 16.99
N ILE A 546 6.64 7.60 17.00
CA ILE A 546 5.40 7.96 17.70
C ILE A 546 4.17 7.27 17.09
N GLY A 547 4.07 7.20 15.76
CA GLY A 547 3.01 6.45 15.06
C GLY A 547 3.01 4.99 15.50
N ARG A 548 4.15 4.31 15.38
CA ARG A 548 4.33 2.91 15.80
C ARG A 548 4.03 2.66 17.29
N LEU A 549 4.25 3.65 18.15
CA LEU A 549 3.84 3.60 19.57
C LEU A 549 2.32 3.75 19.75
N ALA A 550 1.71 4.71 19.07
CA ALA A 550 0.27 4.99 19.15
C ALA A 550 -0.60 3.87 18.54
N GLU A 551 -0.10 3.22 17.48
CA GLU A 551 -0.77 2.15 16.72
C GLU A 551 -0.55 0.75 17.33
N HIS A 552 0.12 0.65 18.49
CA HIS A 552 0.46 -0.61 19.15
C HIS A 552 1.32 -1.59 18.32
N HIS A 553 2.10 -1.10 17.34
CA HIS A 553 2.92 -1.92 16.43
C HIS A 553 4.10 -2.64 17.10
N VAL A 554 4.44 -2.31 18.36
CA VAL A 554 5.34 -3.11 19.18
C VAL A 554 4.62 -4.39 19.62
N GLN A 555 4.50 -5.35 18.70
CA GLN A 555 3.93 -6.67 18.95
C GLN A 555 4.97 -7.58 19.63
N LEU A 556 4.78 -7.83 20.93
CA LEU A 556 5.67 -8.68 21.71
C LEU A 556 5.11 -10.11 21.78
N PRO A 557 5.94 -11.15 21.61
CA PRO A 557 5.46 -12.54 21.68
C PRO A 557 4.84 -12.84 23.04
N GLY A 558 3.70 -13.55 23.06
CA GLY A 558 2.90 -13.84 24.27
C GLY A 558 3.68 -14.51 25.43
N THR A 559 4.89 -14.98 25.18
CA THR A 559 5.91 -15.31 26.19
C THR A 559 6.22 -14.19 27.19
N PHE A 560 5.90 -12.91 26.91
CA PHE A 560 6.05 -11.78 27.83
C PHE A 560 4.76 -11.44 28.60
N GLY A 561 3.71 -12.28 28.50
CA GLY A 561 2.41 -12.03 29.11
C GLY A 561 1.61 -10.95 28.37
N SER A 562 0.50 -10.51 28.98
CA SER A 562 -0.21 -9.31 28.52
C SER A 562 0.58 -8.07 28.89
N TYR A 563 0.76 -7.16 27.92
CA TYR A 563 1.48 -5.90 28.12
C TYR A 563 0.64 -4.72 27.65
N LYS A 564 0.96 -3.52 28.15
CA LYS A 564 0.28 -2.27 27.82
C LYS A 564 1.28 -1.12 27.83
N LEU A 565 1.27 -0.31 26.77
CA LEU A 565 1.96 0.98 26.76
C LEU A 565 1.22 1.91 27.72
N ILE A 566 1.92 2.40 28.75
CA ILE A 566 1.37 3.26 29.80
C ILE A 566 1.40 4.72 29.34
N ASP A 567 2.56 5.14 28.84
CA ASP A 567 2.88 6.53 28.55
C ASP A 567 4.11 6.62 27.63
N TRP A 568 4.23 7.71 26.88
CA TRP A 568 5.43 8.07 26.14
C TRP A 568 5.59 9.59 26.08
N ASN A 569 6.84 10.07 26.12
CA ASN A 569 7.14 11.49 26.11
C ASN A 569 8.33 11.80 25.19
N VAL A 570 8.20 12.86 24.40
CA VAL A 570 9.25 13.38 23.51
C VAL A 570 10.01 14.45 24.27
N GLU A 571 11.29 14.20 24.54
CA GLU A 571 12.13 15.20 25.19
C GLU A 571 12.77 16.08 24.10
N PRO A 572 12.36 17.36 23.98
CA PRO A 572 12.95 18.25 23.00
C PRO A 572 14.43 18.43 23.29
N SER A 573 15.21 18.66 22.24
CA SER A 573 16.56 19.18 22.36
C SER A 573 16.46 20.52 23.10
N SER A 574 16.75 20.46 24.40
CA SER A 574 17.26 21.61 25.11
C SER A 574 18.43 22.14 24.27
N LYS A 575 18.22 23.28 23.60
CA LYS A 575 19.32 24.17 23.26
C LYS A 575 19.98 24.47 24.59
N ARG A 576 21.00 23.67 24.92
CA ARG A 576 21.83 23.82 26.09
C ARG A 576 22.48 25.18 25.93
N ASN A 577 21.83 26.20 26.49
CA ASN A 577 22.18 27.58 26.27
C ASN A 577 23.68 27.69 26.50
N TRP A 578 24.39 28.36 25.60
CA TRP A 578 25.86 28.45 25.61
C TRP A 578 26.42 28.72 27.03
N TRP A 579 25.69 29.52 27.82
CA TRP A 579 25.80 29.69 29.27
C TRP A 579 25.93 28.41 30.12
N GLN A 580 25.10 27.37 29.98
CA GLN A 580 25.21 26.13 30.76
C GLN A 580 26.38 25.24 30.33
N GLN A 581 26.83 25.32 29.08
CA GLN A 581 27.93 24.50 28.57
C GLN A 581 29.30 25.12 28.84
N TYR A 582 29.36 26.46 28.90
CA TYR A 582 30.57 27.23 29.22
C TYR A 582 30.55 27.86 30.62
N TYR A 583 29.51 27.69 31.44
CA TYR A 583 29.45 28.26 32.81
C TYR A 583 30.67 27.88 33.65
N TRP A 584 31.11 26.62 33.62
CA TRP A 584 32.33 26.20 34.30
C TRP A 584 33.61 26.79 33.67
N VAL A 585 33.62 27.03 32.36
CA VAL A 585 34.78 27.62 31.65
C VAL A 585 34.89 29.12 31.91
N VAL A 586 33.76 29.84 31.89
CA VAL A 586 33.66 31.26 32.26
C VAL A 586 33.92 31.42 33.76
N GLY A 587 33.38 30.54 34.60
CA GLY A 587 33.67 30.49 36.03
C GLY A 587 35.15 30.26 36.32
N LEU A 588 35.79 29.32 35.60
CA LEU A 588 37.23 29.06 35.70
C LEU A 588 38.05 30.25 35.17
N ALA A 589 37.63 30.88 34.07
CA ALA A 589 38.29 32.08 33.51
C ALA A 589 38.18 33.29 34.45
N VAL A 590 37.02 33.49 35.10
CA VAL A 590 36.81 34.52 36.12
C VAL A 590 37.61 34.19 37.39
N LEU A 591 37.68 32.92 37.81
CA LEU A 591 38.50 32.50 38.94
C LEU A 591 40.00 32.71 38.65
N ILE A 592 40.47 32.37 37.44
CA ILE A 592 41.85 32.60 36.99
C ILE A 592 42.12 34.12 36.90
N ALA A 593 41.20 34.91 36.35
CA ALA A 593 41.33 36.36 36.30
C ALA A 593 41.33 37.01 37.69
N LEU A 594 40.55 36.48 38.65
CA LEU A 594 40.59 36.89 40.05
C LEU A 594 41.88 36.47 40.75
N LEU A 595 42.41 35.26 40.49
CA LEU A 595 43.68 34.79 41.05
C LEU A 595 44.86 35.57 40.46
N ILE A 596 44.86 35.87 39.16
CA ILE A 596 45.84 36.75 38.51
C ILE A 596 45.68 38.19 39.01
N GLY A 597 44.45 38.68 39.20
CA GLY A 597 44.16 40.00 39.75
C GLY A 597 44.61 40.15 41.20
N LEU A 598 44.36 39.16 42.05
CA LEU A 598 44.83 39.11 43.44
C LEU A 598 46.34 38.89 43.53
N SER A 599 46.93 38.13 42.60
CA SER A 599 48.38 38.00 42.44
C SER A 599 49.01 39.35 42.05
N ALA A 600 48.50 40.00 41.01
CA ALA A 600 48.96 41.31 40.56
C ALA A 600 48.73 42.41 41.61
N PHE A 601 47.62 42.37 42.34
CA PHE A 601 47.34 43.26 43.47
C PHE A 601 48.27 42.97 44.66
N GLY A 602 48.54 41.69 44.95
CA GLY A 602 49.52 41.28 45.97
C GLY A 602 50.94 41.74 45.61
N ILE A 603 51.36 41.54 44.36
CA ILE A 603 52.63 42.04 43.81
C ILE A 603 52.65 43.57 43.85
N PHE A 604 51.57 44.26 43.51
CA PHE A 604 51.45 45.71 43.58
C PHE A 604 51.50 46.23 45.01
N VAL A 605 50.88 45.56 45.98
CA VAL A 605 50.95 45.90 47.42
C VAL A 605 52.34 45.61 47.98
N ILE A 606 53.01 44.54 47.57
CA ILE A 606 54.41 44.24 47.93
C ILE A 606 55.36 45.26 47.30
N TRP A 607 55.14 45.64 46.04
CA TRP A 607 55.90 46.66 45.32
C TRP A 607 55.69 48.06 45.91
N LYS A 608 54.45 48.41 46.23
CA LYS A 608 54.10 49.66 46.92
C LYS A 608 54.68 49.69 48.34
N ARG A 609 54.60 48.61 49.11
CA ARG A 609 55.30 48.51 50.41
C ARG A 609 56.81 48.54 50.27
N ARG A 610 57.38 48.03 49.17
CA ARG A 610 58.81 48.21 48.83
C ARG A 610 59.15 49.65 48.46
N GLN A 611 58.28 50.40 47.79
CA GLN A 611 58.46 51.84 47.56
C GLN A 611 58.29 52.65 48.86
N GLU A 612 57.32 52.31 49.71
CA GLU A 612 57.12 52.97 51.02
C GLU A 612 58.26 52.66 52.01
N SER A 613 58.98 51.54 51.85
CA SER A 613 60.23 51.24 52.57
C SER A 613 61.51 51.69 51.83
N ALA A 614 61.37 52.26 50.63
CA ALA A 614 62.49 52.74 49.83
C ALA A 614 62.19 54.06 49.11
N HIS A 615 61.64 55.07 49.80
CA HIS A 615 61.89 56.51 49.56
C HIS A 615 61.28 57.44 50.64
N THR A 616 61.79 57.36 51.88
CA THR A 616 61.74 58.51 52.81
C THR A 616 63.11 58.76 53.43
N TYR A 617 64.12 58.97 52.58
CA TYR A 617 65.37 59.61 52.97
C TYR A 617 65.46 60.98 52.29
N LYS A 618 65.30 62.05 53.06
CA LYS A 618 65.52 63.45 52.66
C LYS A 618 65.61 64.32 53.93
N PRO A 619 66.37 65.43 53.91
CA PRO A 619 67.82 65.31 54.09
C PRO A 619 68.32 66.10 55.31
N VAL A 620 69.61 65.93 55.59
CA VAL A 620 70.34 66.46 56.75
C VAL A 620 70.64 67.98 56.61
N ASN A 621 70.68 68.67 57.76
CA ASN A 621 71.07 70.08 58.01
C ASN A 621 70.04 71.19 57.68
N ALA A 622 69.88 72.24 58.49
CA ALA A 622 70.29 72.47 59.90
C ALA A 622 69.59 73.73 60.46
N ALA A 623 69.11 73.69 61.71
CA ALA A 623 68.96 74.85 62.60
C ALA A 623 68.71 74.39 64.06
N VAL A 624 69.66 74.68 64.94
CA VAL A 624 69.66 74.60 66.42
C VAL A 624 70.30 75.94 66.83
N PRO A 625 69.79 76.73 67.80
CA PRO A 625 69.49 76.36 69.21
C PRO A 625 68.12 76.92 69.69
N GLU A 626 67.69 77.02 70.96
CA GLU A 626 68.21 76.80 72.33
C GLU A 626 66.93 76.59 73.21
N GLN A 627 66.84 75.70 74.23
CA GLN A 627 67.14 75.96 75.66
C GLN A 627 66.74 77.38 76.15
N GLU A 628 66.01 77.63 77.26
CA GLU A 628 65.31 76.79 78.27
C GLU A 628 63.91 77.43 78.59
N LEU A 629 63.21 77.32 79.73
CA LEU A 629 63.37 76.69 81.07
C LEU A 629 61.96 76.45 81.69
N GLN A 630 61.86 75.57 82.69
CA GLN A 630 60.77 75.51 83.68
C GLN A 630 61.01 76.56 84.80
N PRO A 631 60.17 76.74 85.86
CA PRO A 631 58.89 76.09 86.18
C PRO A 631 57.74 77.06 86.57
N LEU A 632 56.54 76.49 86.77
CA LEU A 632 55.78 76.64 88.01
C LEU A 632 54.87 75.41 88.21
#